data_AF-A0A7S1Y8R8-F1
#
_entry.id   AF-A0A7S1Y8R8-F1
#
_cell.length_a   1.000
_cell.length_b   1.000
_cell.length_c   1.000
_cell.angle_alpha   90.00
_cell.angle_beta   90.00
_cell.angle_gamma   90.00
#
_symmetry.space_group_name_H-M   'P 1'
#
loop_
_entity.id
_entity.type
_entity.pdbx_description
1 polymer ?
#
loop_
_entity_poly.entity_id
_entity_poly.type
_entity_poly.pdbx_seq_one_letter_code
_entity_poly.pdbx_strand_id
1 'polypeptide(L)'
;MDSSTPSAKRSRVENGTTIGDHHYDEKDAVIASLRAELAALRDNGREYFATKDCVKPQHLHSCFPVEGMPAGHAKERILQQHELDNKPRLNTSSYVNVVQELEEAQVALKGLSVNLADSSVYPASVRLHDTVVNM
;
A
#
# COMPACT_ATOMS: atom_id res chain seq x y z
N MET A 1 9.43 -92.19 -10.15
CA MET A 1 10.31 -91.12 -9.67
C MET A 1 10.42 -90.11 -10.80
N ASP A 2 9.89 -88.91 -10.79
CA ASP A 2 8.93 -88.21 -9.93
C ASP A 2 8.28 -87.14 -10.81
N SER A 3 6.97 -86.98 -10.65
CA SER A 3 6.18 -85.89 -11.23
C SER A 3 6.20 -84.70 -10.28
N SER A 4 6.67 -83.53 -10.75
CA SER A 4 6.66 -82.29 -9.95
C SER A 4 6.01 -81.14 -10.70
N THR A 5 4.77 -80.85 -10.31
CA THR A 5 3.95 -79.68 -10.65
C THR A 5 4.47 -78.38 -10.01
N PRO A 6 4.25 -77.19 -10.59
CA PRO A 6 4.60 -75.92 -9.95
C PRO A 6 3.52 -75.48 -8.95
N SER A 7 3.93 -75.25 -7.70
CA SER A 7 3.04 -74.85 -6.59
C SER A 7 2.88 -73.33 -6.55
N ALA A 8 1.64 -72.86 -6.65
CA ALA A 8 1.23 -71.46 -6.63
C ALA A 8 1.57 -70.79 -5.28
N LYS A 9 2.34 -69.70 -5.32
CA LYS A 9 2.58 -68.84 -4.15
C LYS A 9 1.28 -68.11 -3.79
N ARG A 10 0.59 -68.60 -2.76
CA ARG A 10 -0.48 -67.85 -2.08
C ARG A 10 0.13 -66.67 -1.33
N SER A 11 -0.15 -65.45 -1.76
CA SER A 11 0.11 -64.25 -0.98
C SER A 11 -0.86 -64.20 0.20
N ARG A 12 -0.30 -64.29 1.41
CA ARG A 12 -0.99 -64.12 2.69
C ARG A 12 -1.29 -62.64 2.88
N VAL A 13 -2.56 -62.27 2.90
CA VAL A 13 -3.01 -60.93 3.32
C VAL A 13 -2.97 -60.93 4.85
N GLU A 14 -1.95 -60.31 5.43
CA GLU A 14 -1.95 -59.97 6.85
C GLU A 14 -2.55 -58.57 7.01
N ASN A 15 -3.62 -58.50 7.80
CA ASN A 15 -4.28 -57.27 8.22
C ASN A 15 -3.28 -56.40 9.00
N GLY A 16 -2.62 -55.47 8.31
CA GLY A 16 -1.83 -54.41 8.90
C GLY A 16 -2.68 -53.15 9.04
N THR A 17 -3.22 -52.92 10.24
CA THR A 17 -3.84 -51.63 10.60
C THR A 17 -2.77 -50.55 10.54
N THR A 18 -2.81 -49.69 9.52
CA THR A 18 -1.95 -48.49 9.39
C THR A 18 -2.41 -47.42 10.37
N ILE A 19 -2.03 -47.56 11.65
CA ILE A 19 -2.29 -46.55 12.69
C ILE A 19 -1.38 -45.30 12.50
N GLY A 20 -0.36 -45.38 11.64
CA GLY A 20 0.62 -44.32 11.44
C GLY A 20 0.31 -43.28 10.35
N ASP A 21 -0.35 -43.67 9.25
CA ASP A 21 -0.39 -42.82 8.04
C ASP A 21 -1.36 -41.64 8.16
N HIS A 22 -2.53 -41.86 8.78
CA HIS A 22 -3.56 -40.82 8.93
C HIS A 22 -3.09 -39.60 9.74
N HIS A 23 -2.15 -39.78 10.68
CA HIS A 23 -1.66 -38.70 11.53
C HIS A 23 -0.65 -37.79 10.82
N TYR A 24 0.09 -38.32 9.84
CA TYR A 24 1.00 -37.53 9.01
C TYR A 24 0.24 -36.80 7.90
N ASP A 25 -0.77 -37.44 7.30
CA ASP A 25 -1.65 -36.81 6.31
C ASP A 25 -2.40 -35.59 6.88
N GLU A 26 -2.88 -35.69 8.12
CA GLU A 26 -3.58 -34.61 8.81
C GLU A 26 -2.62 -33.46 9.18
N LYS A 27 -1.39 -33.79 9.58
CA LYS A 27 -0.33 -32.79 9.81
C LYS A 27 0.09 -32.09 8.53
N ASP A 28 0.24 -32.82 7.44
CA ASP A 28 0.62 -32.25 6.15
C ASP A 28 -0.51 -31.38 5.57
N ALA A 29 -1.77 -31.75 5.79
CA ALA A 29 -2.92 -30.92 5.47
C ALA A 29 -2.95 -29.61 6.29
N VAL A 30 -2.67 -29.68 7.59
CA VAL A 30 -2.57 -28.50 8.47
C VAL A 30 -1.37 -27.63 8.11
N ILE A 31 -0.23 -28.22 7.77
CA ILE A 31 0.95 -27.47 7.30
C ILE A 31 0.64 -26.78 5.97
N ALA A 32 -0.08 -27.43 5.06
CA ALA A 32 -0.51 -26.82 3.80
C ALA A 32 -1.48 -25.66 4.03
N SER A 33 -2.45 -25.80 4.94
CA SER A 33 -3.40 -24.72 5.25
C SER A 33 -2.70 -23.54 5.92
N LEU A 34 -1.81 -23.78 6.88
CA LEU A 34 -1.03 -22.74 7.55
C LEU A 34 -0.07 -22.04 6.59
N ARG A 35 0.53 -22.76 5.64
CA ARG A 35 1.36 -22.15 4.58
C ARG A 35 0.53 -21.27 3.64
N ALA A 36 -0.69 -21.68 3.31
CA ALA A 36 -1.60 -20.88 2.49
C ALA A 36 -2.07 -19.61 3.24
N GLU A 37 -2.39 -19.73 4.52
CA GLU A 37 -2.77 -18.61 5.38
C GLU A 37 -1.60 -17.64 5.60
N LEU A 38 -0.40 -18.14 5.86
CA LEU A 38 0.82 -17.33 5.93
C LEU A 38 1.15 -16.67 4.60
N ALA A 39 0.90 -17.31 3.46
CA ALA A 39 1.06 -16.67 2.16
C ALA A 39 0.06 -15.51 1.98
N ALA A 40 -1.21 -15.71 2.35
CA ALA A 40 -2.24 -14.68 2.31
C ALA A 40 -1.95 -13.51 3.26
N LEU A 41 -1.42 -13.79 4.46
CA LEU A 41 -1.03 -12.78 5.45
C LEU A 41 0.28 -12.07 5.08
N ARG A 42 1.23 -12.77 4.44
CA ARG A 42 2.49 -12.18 3.97
C ARG A 42 2.25 -11.12 2.89
N ASP A 43 1.23 -11.29 2.06
CA ASP A 43 0.82 -10.28 1.09
C ASP A 43 0.23 -9.05 1.78
N ASN A 44 -0.49 -9.22 2.89
CA ASN A 44 -1.02 -8.10 3.70
C ASN A 44 0.07 -7.33 4.48
N GLY A 45 1.22 -7.96 4.75
CA GLY A 45 2.30 -7.36 5.55
C GLY A 45 3.33 -6.54 4.75
N ARG A 46 3.30 -6.62 3.42
CA ARG A 46 4.27 -5.92 2.54
C ARG A 46 3.87 -4.50 2.18
N GLU A 47 2.61 -4.15 2.42
CA GLU A 47 2.01 -2.93 1.91
C GLU A 47 1.50 -2.09 3.08
N TYR A 48 2.38 -1.27 3.66
CA TYR A 48 2.06 -0.41 4.82
C TYR A 48 0.83 0.51 4.57
N PHE A 49 0.42 0.70 3.30
CA PHE A 49 -0.79 1.43 2.88
C PHE A 49 -1.49 0.91 1.60
N ALA A 50 -1.11 -0.23 1.03
CA ALA A 50 -1.81 -0.79 -0.12
C ALA A 50 -2.61 -2.02 0.33
N THR A 51 -3.93 -1.88 0.36
CA THR A 51 -4.81 -3.05 0.28
C THR A 51 -4.88 -3.46 -1.19
N LYS A 52 -5.31 -4.68 -1.48
CA LYS A 52 -5.48 -5.21 -2.85
C LYS A 52 -6.26 -4.28 -3.80
N ASP A 53 -7.07 -3.37 -3.27
CA ASP A 53 -7.81 -2.34 -4.01
C ASP A 53 -6.92 -1.23 -4.61
N CYS A 54 -5.72 -1.04 -4.08
CA CYS A 54 -4.76 -0.01 -4.48
C CYS A 54 -3.87 -0.45 -5.67
N VAL A 55 -3.90 -1.74 -6.02
CA VAL A 55 -3.10 -2.35 -7.09
C VAL A 55 -3.83 -2.33 -8.44
N LYS A 56 -5.00 -1.70 -8.52
CA LYS A 56 -5.69 -1.52 -9.81
C LYS A 56 -4.80 -0.67 -10.73
N PRO A 57 -4.41 -1.16 -11.92
CA PRO A 57 -3.66 -0.35 -12.88
C PRO A 57 -4.51 0.86 -13.22
N GLN A 58 -3.98 2.05 -12.95
CA GLN A 58 -4.75 3.26 -13.21
C GLN A 58 -4.93 3.44 -14.71
N HIS A 59 -6.19 3.67 -15.08
CA HIS A 59 -6.55 4.06 -16.43
C HIS A 59 -5.78 5.32 -16.82
N LEU A 60 -5.31 5.28 -18.07
CA LEU A 60 -4.72 6.38 -18.83
C LEU A 60 -5.43 7.72 -18.53
N HIS A 61 -4.66 8.80 -18.56
CA HIS A 61 -4.95 10.22 -18.26
C HIS A 61 -6.16 10.89 -18.96
N SER A 62 -7.16 10.13 -19.40
CA SER A 62 -8.24 10.55 -20.28
C SER A 62 -9.63 10.59 -19.63
N CYS A 63 -9.80 10.17 -18.37
CA CYS A 63 -11.09 10.27 -17.68
C CYS A 63 -10.96 10.57 -16.18
N PHE A 64 -12.00 11.17 -15.61
CA PHE A 64 -12.11 11.38 -14.18
C PHE A 64 -12.31 10.02 -13.47
N PRO A 65 -11.66 9.76 -12.33
CA PRO A 65 -11.83 8.51 -11.59
C PRO A 65 -13.29 8.29 -11.17
N VAL A 66 -13.84 7.10 -11.48
CA VAL A 66 -15.21 6.74 -11.12
C VAL A 66 -15.34 6.39 -9.63
N GLU A 67 -14.29 5.81 -9.06
CA GLU A 67 -14.23 5.39 -7.66
C GLU A 67 -13.19 6.23 -6.90
N GLY A 68 -13.51 6.58 -5.66
CA GLY A 68 -12.58 7.21 -4.75
C GLY A 68 -11.56 6.22 -4.17
N MET A 69 -10.51 6.75 -3.54
CA MET A 69 -9.53 5.95 -2.80
C MET A 69 -9.31 6.52 -1.40
N PRO A 70 -8.77 5.72 -0.45
CA PRO A 70 -8.48 6.19 0.89
C PRO A 70 -7.55 7.42 0.89
N ALA A 71 -7.86 8.42 1.71
CA ALA A 71 -7.14 9.70 1.72
C ALA A 71 -5.64 9.55 2.04
N GLY A 72 -5.27 8.66 2.96
CA GLY A 72 -3.87 8.38 3.28
C GLY A 72 -3.10 7.81 2.09
N HIS A 73 -3.74 6.91 1.34
CA HIS A 73 -3.16 6.33 0.13
C HIS A 73 -3.04 7.36 -1.00
N ALA A 74 -4.06 8.20 -1.21
CA ALA A 74 -3.99 9.29 -2.18
C ALA A 74 -2.85 10.28 -1.87
N LYS A 75 -2.70 10.67 -0.60
CA LYS A 75 -1.62 11.54 -0.14
C LYS A 75 -0.25 10.94 -0.45
N GLU A 76 -0.03 9.69 -0.02
CA GLU A 76 1.25 9.00 -0.22
C GLU A 76 1.61 8.91 -1.70
N ARG A 77 0.64 8.57 -2.54
CA ARG A 77 0.84 8.51 -3.99
C ARG A 77 1.24 9.85 -4.61
N ILE A 78 0.62 10.95 -4.18
CA ILE A 78 0.99 12.29 -4.64
C ILE A 78 2.41 12.63 -4.21
N LEU A 79 2.78 12.30 -2.97
CA LEU A 79 4.14 12.54 -2.46
C LEU A 79 5.18 11.73 -3.23
N GLN A 80 4.92 10.45 -3.47
CA GLN A 80 5.80 9.59 -4.28
C GLN A 80 5.99 10.12 -5.70
N GLN A 81 4.93 10.65 -6.31
CA GLN A 81 5.04 11.27 -7.63
C GLN A 81 5.87 12.56 -7.58
N HIS A 82 5.73 13.37 -6.52
CA HIS A 82 6.48 14.62 -6.35
C HIS A 82 7.99 14.37 -6.14
N GLU A 83 8.39 13.24 -5.56
CA GLU A 83 9.81 12.87 -5.45
C GLU A 83 10.51 12.66 -6.81
N LEU A 84 9.74 12.51 -7.89
CA LEU A 84 10.27 12.46 -9.26
C LEU A 84 10.59 13.85 -9.83
N ASP A 85 10.16 14.93 -9.17
CA ASP A 85 10.48 16.30 -9.57
C ASP A 85 11.92 16.69 -9.21
N ASN A 86 12.45 17.72 -9.88
CA ASN A 86 13.76 18.27 -9.57
C ASN A 86 13.75 18.97 -8.21
N LYS A 87 14.83 18.79 -7.43
CA LYS A 87 15.01 19.44 -6.12
C LYS A 87 15.04 20.97 -6.27
N PRO A 88 14.05 21.73 -5.77
CA PRO A 88 13.95 23.17 -6.02
C PRO A 88 15.16 23.96 -5.51
N ARG A 89 15.80 23.51 -4.43
CA ARG A 89 17.01 24.14 -3.86
C ARG A 89 18.23 24.10 -4.79
N LEU A 90 18.24 23.20 -5.78
CA LEU A 90 19.31 23.09 -6.77
C LEU A 90 18.94 23.79 -8.09
N ASN A 91 17.74 24.35 -8.18
CA ASN A 91 17.29 25.04 -9.37
C ASN A 91 17.88 26.45 -9.42
N THR A 92 18.89 26.65 -10.28
CA THR A 92 19.53 27.95 -10.51
C THR A 92 18.89 28.75 -11.64
N SER A 93 17.87 28.20 -12.30
CA SER A 93 17.18 28.84 -13.44
C SER A 93 15.97 29.67 -13.04
N SER A 94 15.48 29.54 -11.79
CA SER A 94 14.30 30.25 -11.29
C SER A 94 14.70 31.46 -10.42
N TYR A 95 13.92 32.54 -10.52
CA TYR A 95 14.00 33.71 -9.64
C TYR A 95 13.07 33.63 -8.42
N VAL A 96 12.33 32.53 -8.26
CA VAL A 96 11.37 32.36 -7.17
C VAL A 96 12.08 31.85 -5.91
N ASN A 97 11.67 32.36 -4.75
CA ASN A 97 12.18 31.88 -3.45
C ASN A 97 11.80 30.41 -3.22
N VAL A 98 12.80 29.58 -2.90
CA VAL A 98 12.64 28.13 -2.64
C VAL A 98 12.95 27.73 -1.20
N VAL A 99 13.40 28.67 -0.38
CA VAL A 99 13.68 28.49 1.05
C VAL A 99 12.90 29.56 1.80
N GLN A 100 12.21 29.15 2.85
CA GLN A 100 11.44 29.99 3.74
C GLN A 100 11.90 29.75 5.18
N GLU A 101 11.71 30.74 6.04
CA GLU A 101 11.91 30.57 7.48
C GLU A 101 10.79 29.68 8.07
N LEU A 102 11.05 29.08 9.23
CA LEU A 102 10.07 28.17 9.84
C LEU A 102 8.78 28.91 10.21
N GLU A 103 8.93 30.12 10.75
CA GLU A 103 7.88 31.03 11.13
C GLU A 103 7.05 31.46 9.91
N GLU A 104 7.70 31.74 8.78
CA GLU A 104 7.05 32.05 7.51
C GLU A 104 6.19 30.88 7.02
N ALA A 105 6.74 29.66 7.03
CA ALA A 105 6.03 28.46 6.60
C ALA A 105 4.79 28.17 7.47
N GLN A 106 4.88 28.41 8.78
CA GLN A 106 3.75 28.26 9.70
C GLN A 106 2.62 29.27 9.42
N VAL A 107 2.97 30.53 9.13
CA VAL A 107 1.99 31.56 8.77
C VAL A 107 1.36 31.26 7.41
N ALA A 108 2.16 30.81 6.43
CA ALA A 108 1.66 30.43 5.11
C ALA A 108 0.63 29.28 5.18
N LEU A 109 0.90 28.25 5.99
CA LEU A 109 -0.05 27.16 6.24
C LEU A 109 -1.38 27.66 6.82
N LYS A 110 -1.34 28.62 7.74
CA LYS A 110 -2.56 29.26 8.27
C LYS A 110 -3.28 30.07 7.19
N GLY A 111 -2.53 30.78 6.35
CA GLY A 111 -3.04 31.55 5.22
C GLY A 111 -3.86 30.73 4.22
N LEU A 112 -3.57 29.44 4.04
CA LEU A 112 -4.35 28.54 3.15
C LEU A 112 -5.85 28.43 3.52
N SER A 113 -6.20 28.75 4.76
CA SER A 113 -7.58 28.73 5.27
C SER A 113 -8.29 30.08 5.23
N VAL A 114 -7.61 31.13 4.76
CA VAL A 114 -8.13 32.51 4.73
C VAL A 114 -8.46 32.90 3.29
N ASN A 115 -9.71 33.30 3.04
CA ASN A 115 -10.10 33.87 1.75
C ASN A 115 -9.87 35.39 1.77
N LEU A 116 -8.80 35.87 1.15
CA LEU A 116 -8.46 37.30 1.16
C LEU A 116 -9.47 38.18 0.40
N ALA A 117 -10.25 37.60 -0.53
CA ALA A 117 -11.29 38.34 -1.25
C ALA A 117 -12.52 38.64 -0.37
N ASP A 118 -12.69 37.93 0.75
CA ASP A 118 -13.79 38.15 1.68
C ASP A 118 -13.38 39.06 2.84
N SER A 119 -13.39 40.37 2.57
CA SER A 119 -13.03 41.40 3.55
C SER A 119 -14.01 41.49 4.73
N SER A 120 -15.23 41.01 4.56
CA SER A 120 -16.26 41.03 5.61
C SER A 120 -16.00 40.00 6.70
N VAL A 121 -15.50 38.82 6.29
CA VAL A 121 -15.19 37.71 7.20
C VAL A 121 -13.77 37.80 7.75
N TYR A 122 -12.81 38.32 6.98
CA TYR A 122 -11.40 38.41 7.38
C TYR A 122 -10.85 39.85 7.42
N PRO A 123 -11.47 40.78 8.17
CA PRO A 123 -11.11 42.20 8.13
C PRO A 123 -9.70 42.47 8.66
N ALA A 124 -9.18 41.63 9.57
CA ALA A 124 -7.82 41.78 10.09
C ALA A 124 -6.75 41.44 9.03
N SER A 125 -6.98 40.39 8.23
CA SER A 125 -6.07 39.97 7.17
C SER A 125 -6.01 41.01 6.05
N VAL A 126 -7.14 41.62 5.71
CA VAL A 126 -7.19 42.71 4.72
C VAL A 126 -6.45 43.95 5.22
N ARG A 127 -6.61 44.35 6.50
CA ARG A 127 -5.82 45.46 7.06
C ARG A 127 -4.31 45.21 7.02
N LEU A 128 -3.89 43.96 7.24
CA LEU A 128 -2.48 43.59 7.12
C LEU A 128 -2.01 43.71 5.67
N HIS A 129 -2.79 43.22 4.71
CA HIS A 129 -2.52 43.42 3.29
C HIS A 129 -2.39 44.91 2.93
N ASP A 130 -3.30 45.76 3.40
CA ASP A 130 -3.29 47.20 3.13
C ASP A 130 -2.05 47.89 3.73
N THR A 131 -1.56 47.38 4.86
CA THR A 131 -0.30 47.88 5.44
C THR A 131 0.88 47.60 4.51
N VAL A 132 0.92 46.44 3.85
CA VAL A 132 1.98 46.06 2.90
C VAL A 132 1.90 46.87 1.61
N VAL A 133 0.69 47.16 1.10
CA VAL A 133 0.51 48.01 -0.09
C VAL A 133 0.98 49.44 0.15
N ASN A 134 0.86 49.93 1.38
CA ASN A 134 1.22 51.29 1.76
C ASN A 134 2.66 51.43 2.32
N MET A 135 3.46 50.36 2.31
CA MET A 135 4.90 50.42 2.64
C MET A 135 5.70 51.06 1.51
#